data_AF-A0A1E3Q8T0-F1
#
_entry.id   AF-A0A1E3Q8T0-F1
#
_cell.length_a   1.000
_cell.length_b   1.000
_cell.length_c   1.000
_cell.angle_alpha   90.00
_cell.angle_beta   90.00
_cell.angle_gamma   90.00
#
_symmetry.space_group_name_H-M   'P 1'
#
loop_
_entity.id
_entity.type
_entity.pdbx_description
1 polymer ?
#
loop_
_entity_poly.entity_id
_entity_poly.type
_entity_poly.pdbx_seq_one_letter_code
_entity_poly.pdbx_strand_id
1 'polypeptide(L)'
;MVELDILPENGFGEWYGRTRKTHPRAASKEILKSFFPRVSLDYEPITVPSTDGETIQELHERAKSVLAAMIRDCNENHPTITTVVICAHAATIIALGRALVGDESYDVRTGTCSISVYDADPSENGIGKWNCSINGSTSHLACGEERHWSFETGEYDFLDVQAYQERHESHHVAIPSISVSEPVVDGNV
;
A
#
# COMPACT_ATOMS: atom_id res chain seq x y z
N MET A 1 7.65 -20.73 17.37
CA MET A 1 7.98 -19.32 17.12
C MET A 1 8.75 -19.29 15.82
N VAL A 2 8.42 -18.43 14.86
CA VAL A 2 9.18 -18.37 13.61
C VAL A 2 10.43 -17.52 13.85
N GLU A 3 11.59 -18.08 13.54
CA GLU A 3 12.89 -17.42 13.70
C GLU A 3 13.30 -16.78 12.37
N LEU A 4 12.79 -15.57 12.13
CA LEU A 4 13.13 -14.76 10.95
C LEU A 4 13.90 -13.50 11.36
N ASP A 5 14.78 -13.05 10.46
CA ASP A 5 15.40 -11.73 10.53
C ASP A 5 14.36 -10.63 10.30
N ILE A 6 14.60 -9.47 10.90
CA ILE A 6 13.76 -8.28 10.75
C ILE A 6 14.47 -7.33 9.78
N LEU A 7 13.88 -7.11 8.61
CA LEU A 7 14.39 -6.19 7.59
C LEU A 7 13.71 -4.82 7.76
N PRO A 8 14.42 -3.77 8.23
CA PRO A 8 13.82 -2.47 8.48
C PRO A 8 13.60 -1.66 7.19
N GLU A 9 12.52 -1.96 6.46
CA GLU A 9 12.16 -1.24 5.22
C GLU A 9 11.43 0.08 5.49
N ASN A 10 12.09 1.20 5.23
CA ASN A 10 11.51 2.54 5.39
C ASN A 10 10.36 2.81 4.43
N GLY A 11 10.36 2.18 3.25
CA GLY A 11 9.34 2.30 2.22
C GLY A 11 7.96 1.78 2.63
N PHE A 12 7.88 0.97 3.70
CA PHE A 12 6.63 0.56 4.35
C PHE A 12 6.30 1.35 5.62
N GLY A 13 7.04 2.42 5.88
CA GLY A 13 6.84 3.29 7.03
C GLY A 13 5.49 4.02 7.01
N GLU A 14 5.19 4.65 8.15
CA GLU A 14 4.01 5.47 8.39
C GLU A 14 3.81 6.54 7.31
N TRP A 15 2.55 6.91 7.08
CA TRP A 15 2.20 8.07 6.27
C TRP A 15 2.09 9.34 7.11
N TYR A 16 2.78 10.40 6.68
CA TYR A 16 2.60 11.73 7.23
C TYR A 16 2.11 12.69 6.14
N GLY A 17 0.90 13.23 6.32
CA GLY A 17 0.34 14.26 5.43
C GLY A 17 1.22 15.52 5.39
N ARG A 18 1.23 16.22 4.25
CA ARG A 18 2.08 17.41 4.02
C ARG A 18 1.78 18.56 4.97
N THR A 19 0.55 18.65 5.42
CA THR A 19 0.05 19.70 6.32
C THR A 19 0.50 19.50 7.77
N ARG A 20 0.96 18.29 8.12
CA ARG A 20 1.44 17.96 9.46
C ARG A 20 2.65 18.82 9.83
N LYS A 21 2.65 19.37 11.05
CA LYS A 21 3.74 20.24 11.55
C LYS A 21 5.11 19.56 11.63
N THR A 22 5.15 18.24 11.81
CA THR A 22 6.38 17.47 11.96
C THR A 22 6.23 16.14 11.25
N HIS A 23 7.27 15.72 10.56
CA HIS A 23 7.36 14.44 9.85
C HIS A 23 8.46 13.59 10.50
N PRO A 24 8.14 12.79 11.54
CA PRO A 24 9.10 11.94 12.21
C PRO A 24 9.80 10.98 11.24
N ARG A 25 11.04 10.62 11.59
CA ARG A 25 11.80 9.58 10.89
C ARG A 25 11.98 8.39 11.81
N ALA A 26 11.98 7.19 11.23
CA ALA A 26 12.40 6.00 11.95
C ALA A 26 13.84 6.18 12.46
N ALA A 27 14.15 5.57 13.60
CA ALA A 27 15.51 5.49 14.10
C ALA A 27 16.42 4.70 13.14
N SER A 28 17.74 4.87 13.25
CA SER A 28 18.68 4.10 12.43
C SER A 28 18.64 2.62 12.80
N LYS A 29 19.03 1.74 11.87
CA LYS A 29 19.08 0.29 12.09
C LYS A 29 20.02 -0.11 13.23
N GLU A 30 21.07 0.66 13.51
CA GLU A 30 21.97 0.46 14.66
C GLU A 30 21.25 0.72 15.98
N ILE A 31 20.45 1.79 16.05
CA ILE A 31 19.62 2.08 17.23
C ILE A 31 18.59 0.96 17.39
N LEU A 32 17.87 0.59 16.33
CA LEU A 32 16.88 -0.48 16.38
C LEU A 32 17.48 -1.82 16.82
N LYS A 33 18.67 -2.19 16.32
CA LYS A 33 19.40 -3.42 16.68
C LYS A 33 19.71 -3.48 18.17
N SER A 34 20.01 -2.35 18.80
CA SER A 34 20.28 -2.28 20.24
C SER A 34 19.09 -2.70 21.11
N PHE A 35 17.85 -2.53 20.60
CA PHE A 35 16.62 -2.97 21.25
C PHE A 35 16.13 -4.32 20.73
N PHE A 36 16.34 -4.61 19.45
CA PHE A 36 15.81 -5.79 18.76
C PHE A 36 16.95 -6.56 18.07
N PRO A 37 17.52 -7.60 18.72
CA PRO A 37 18.70 -8.31 18.22
C PRO A 37 18.56 -8.96 16.84
N ARG A 38 17.34 -9.13 16.31
CA ARG A 38 17.08 -9.73 14.99
C ARG A 38 17.00 -8.72 13.83
N VAL A 39 17.13 -7.42 14.10
CA VAL A 39 17.21 -6.41 13.03
C VAL A 39 18.44 -6.68 12.17
N SER A 40 18.27 -6.73 10.85
CA SER A 40 19.40 -6.86 9.92
C SER A 40 20.09 -5.51 9.77
N LEU A 41 21.41 -5.49 9.93
CA LEU A 41 22.24 -4.32 9.61
C LEU A 41 22.68 -4.31 8.14
N ASP A 42 22.58 -5.45 7.44
CA ASP A 42 23.00 -5.59 6.05
C ASP A 42 21.89 -5.23 5.07
N TYR A 43 20.65 -5.10 5.56
CA TYR A 43 19.53 -4.66 4.76
C TYR A 43 19.58 -3.16 4.49
N GLU A 44 19.40 -2.79 3.22
CA GLU A 44 19.24 -1.40 2.78
C GLU A 44 17.79 -1.18 2.30
N PRO A 45 17.10 -0.15 2.82
CA PRO A 45 15.75 0.19 2.40
C PRO A 45 15.66 0.48 0.90
N ILE A 46 14.64 -0.05 0.23
CA ILE A 46 14.32 0.22 -1.18
C ILE A 46 14.01 1.71 -1.38
N THR A 47 13.29 2.31 -0.43
CA THR A 47 12.92 3.73 -0.51
C THR A 47 12.85 4.32 0.88
N VAL A 48 13.26 5.57 1.02
CA VAL A 48 13.03 6.36 2.23
C VAL A 48 11.94 7.40 1.91
N PRO A 49 10.83 7.44 2.66
CA PRO A 49 9.75 8.41 2.43
C PRO A 49 10.22 9.86 2.56
N SER A 50 9.48 10.77 1.91
CA SER A 50 9.74 12.22 1.94
C SER A 50 9.77 12.78 3.37
N THR A 51 10.69 13.71 3.62
CA THR A 51 10.74 14.46 4.89
C THR A 51 9.73 15.59 4.98
N ASP A 52 9.07 15.93 3.88
CA ASP A 52 8.05 17.00 3.80
C ASP A 52 6.62 16.44 3.85
N GLY A 53 6.51 15.13 4.08
CA GLY A 53 5.24 14.39 4.00
C GLY A 53 4.82 14.08 2.57
N GLU A 54 3.68 13.42 2.46
CA GLU A 54 3.15 12.86 1.22
C GLU A 54 1.66 13.18 1.11
N THR A 55 1.18 13.43 -0.10
CA THR A 55 -0.26 13.33 -0.38
C THR A 55 -0.71 11.86 -0.36
N ILE A 56 -2.02 11.60 -0.27
CA ILE A 56 -2.55 10.22 -0.37
C ILE A 56 -2.14 9.57 -1.69
N GLN A 57 -2.06 10.33 -2.78
CA GLN A 57 -1.62 9.81 -4.08
C GLN A 57 -0.15 9.37 -4.03
N GLU A 58 0.72 10.21 -3.46
CA GLU A 58 2.15 9.89 -3.33
C GLU A 58 2.38 8.68 -2.41
N LEU A 59 1.55 8.51 -1.39
CA LEU A 59 1.54 7.28 -0.57
C LEU A 59 1.22 6.04 -1.41
N HIS A 60 0.19 6.09 -2.26
CA HIS A 60 -0.16 4.97 -3.14
C HIS A 60 0.95 4.68 -4.16
N GLU A 61 1.55 5.72 -4.73
CA GLU A 61 2.68 5.60 -5.66
C GLU A 61 3.91 4.99 -4.97
N ARG A 62 4.25 5.44 -3.76
CA ARG A 62 5.32 4.85 -2.93
C ARG A 62 5.03 3.38 -2.64
N ALA A 63 3.83 3.05 -2.17
CA ALA A 63 3.43 1.68 -1.84
C ALA A 63 3.58 0.75 -3.05
N LYS A 64 3.09 1.18 -4.22
CA LYS A 64 3.22 0.44 -5.48
C LYS A 64 4.68 0.26 -5.90
N SER A 65 5.48 1.31 -5.81
CA SER A 65 6.90 1.29 -6.20
C SER A 65 7.72 0.35 -5.32
N VAL A 66 7.57 0.46 -3.99
CA VAL A 66 8.31 -0.37 -3.03
C VAL A 66 7.90 -1.84 -3.14
N LEU A 67 6.62 -2.15 -3.27
CA LEU A 67 6.16 -3.53 -3.51
C LEU A 67 6.73 -4.10 -4.81
N ALA A 68 6.67 -3.35 -5.91
CA ALA A 68 7.17 -3.81 -7.20
C ALA A 68 8.67 -4.12 -7.14
N ALA A 69 9.45 -3.27 -6.46
CA ALA A 69 10.87 -3.48 -6.27
C ALA A 69 11.17 -4.69 -5.35
N MET A 70 10.46 -4.83 -4.23
CA MET A 70 10.62 -5.96 -3.31
C MET A 70 10.29 -7.30 -3.98
N ILE A 71 9.17 -7.36 -4.73
CA ILE A 71 8.77 -8.59 -5.45
C ILE A 71 9.80 -8.95 -6.52
N ARG A 72 10.28 -7.95 -7.28
CA ARG A 72 11.34 -8.18 -8.28
C ARG A 72 12.61 -8.71 -7.63
N ASP A 73 13.06 -8.11 -6.54
CA ASP A 73 14.24 -8.56 -5.81
C ASP A 73 14.07 -9.99 -5.25
N CYS A 74 12.90 -10.31 -4.70
CA CYS A 74 12.59 -11.68 -4.28
C CYS A 74 12.67 -12.67 -5.44
N ASN A 75 12.10 -12.33 -6.59
CA ASN A 75 12.09 -13.22 -7.76
C ASN A 75 13.48 -13.40 -8.38
N GLU A 76 14.29 -12.35 -8.42
CA GLU A 76 15.59 -12.35 -9.10
C GLU A 76 16.73 -12.82 -8.19
N ASN A 77 16.76 -12.36 -6.94
CA ASN A 77 17.89 -12.55 -6.03
C ASN A 77 17.60 -13.51 -4.87
N HIS A 78 16.32 -13.75 -4.55
CA HIS A 78 15.91 -14.63 -3.45
C HIS A 78 14.82 -15.65 -3.85
N PRO A 79 15.02 -16.44 -4.92
CA PRO A 79 13.96 -17.27 -5.53
C PRO A 79 13.40 -18.37 -4.61
N THR A 80 14.04 -18.63 -3.47
CA THR A 80 13.54 -19.56 -2.45
C THR A 80 12.52 -18.92 -1.50
N ILE A 81 12.41 -17.58 -1.48
CA ILE A 81 11.43 -16.86 -0.67
C ILE A 81 10.10 -16.86 -1.43
N THR A 82 9.13 -17.60 -0.90
CA THR A 82 7.78 -17.70 -1.49
C THR A 82 6.74 -16.89 -0.72
N THR A 83 7.10 -16.35 0.45
CA THR A 83 6.17 -15.65 1.34
C THR A 83 6.92 -14.59 2.13
N VAL A 84 6.37 -13.37 2.14
CA VAL A 84 6.90 -12.22 2.88
C VAL A 84 5.83 -11.74 3.85
N VAL A 85 6.23 -11.40 5.07
CA VAL A 85 5.36 -10.77 6.06
C VAL A 85 5.75 -9.31 6.18
N ILE A 86 4.80 -8.41 5.89
CA ILE A 86 4.97 -6.96 6.03
C ILE A 86 4.22 -6.52 7.29
N CYS A 87 4.92 -5.85 8.20
CA CYS A 87 4.33 -5.18 9.35
C CYS A 87 4.43 -3.66 9.14
N ALA A 88 3.28 -3.00 9.03
CA ALA A 88 3.20 -1.58 8.68
C ALA A 88 1.98 -0.91 9.36
N HIS A 89 1.73 0.35 8.99
CA HIS A 89 0.70 1.21 9.54
C HIS A 89 -0.58 1.18 8.68
N ALA A 90 -1.73 1.56 9.25
CA ALA A 90 -3.04 1.44 8.58
C ALA A 90 -3.07 2.09 7.18
N ALA A 91 -2.63 3.34 7.05
CA ALA A 91 -2.60 4.06 5.77
C ALA A 91 -1.78 3.32 4.71
N THR A 92 -0.57 2.91 5.09
CA THR A 92 0.35 2.18 4.22
C THR A 92 -0.22 0.80 3.87
N ILE A 93 -0.81 0.07 4.81
CA ILE A 93 -1.45 -1.23 4.54
C ILE A 93 -2.60 -1.09 3.54
N ILE A 94 -3.43 -0.05 3.64
CA ILE A 94 -4.49 0.20 2.65
C ILE A 94 -3.88 0.43 1.27
N ALA A 95 -2.88 1.31 1.16
CA ALA A 95 -2.20 1.60 -0.10
C ALA A 95 -1.52 0.35 -0.70
N LEU A 96 -0.90 -0.49 0.12
CA LEU A 96 -0.29 -1.76 -0.29
C LEU A 96 -1.35 -2.74 -0.79
N GLY A 97 -2.45 -2.92 -0.06
CA GLY A 97 -3.55 -3.82 -0.44
C GLY A 97 -4.21 -3.41 -1.76
N ARG A 98 -4.51 -2.11 -1.92
CA ARG A 98 -5.03 -1.52 -3.16
C ARG A 98 -4.08 -1.71 -4.33
N ALA A 99 -2.76 -1.51 -4.11
CA ALA A 99 -1.76 -1.75 -5.14
C ALA A 99 -1.70 -3.23 -5.56
N LEU A 100 -1.68 -4.16 -4.61
CA LEU A 100 -1.64 -5.61 -4.88
C LEU A 100 -2.85 -6.08 -5.71
N VAL A 101 -4.05 -5.63 -5.34
CA VAL A 101 -5.31 -5.97 -6.03
C VAL A 101 -5.45 -5.21 -7.36
N GLY A 102 -4.90 -3.99 -7.47
CA GLY A 102 -4.98 -3.17 -8.68
C GLY A 102 -6.25 -2.32 -8.75
N ASP A 103 -6.86 -2.06 -7.59
CA ASP A 103 -8.07 -1.28 -7.44
C ASP A 103 -7.89 -0.27 -6.30
N GLU A 104 -7.83 1.02 -6.64
CA GLU A 104 -7.67 2.11 -5.66
C GLU A 104 -8.90 2.32 -4.76
N SER A 105 -10.05 1.76 -5.13
CA SER A 105 -11.27 1.79 -4.33
C SER A 105 -11.45 0.59 -3.41
N TYR A 106 -10.54 -0.41 -3.49
CA TYR A 106 -10.63 -1.64 -2.71
C TYR A 106 -10.66 -1.33 -1.19
N ASP A 107 -11.64 -1.91 -0.49
CA ASP A 107 -11.81 -1.78 0.95
C ASP A 107 -10.84 -2.72 1.69
N VAL A 108 -9.81 -2.14 2.31
CA VAL A 108 -8.79 -2.87 3.08
C VAL A 108 -9.05 -2.70 4.57
N ARG A 109 -9.26 -3.81 5.28
CA ARG A 109 -9.53 -3.82 6.73
C ARG A 109 -8.23 -3.71 7.55
N THR A 110 -8.07 -2.60 8.26
CA THR A 110 -6.84 -2.27 9.01
C THR A 110 -7.05 -2.08 10.52
N GLY A 111 -7.78 -3.02 11.15
CA GLY A 111 -7.80 -3.10 12.60
C GLY A 111 -6.38 -3.29 13.19
N THR A 112 -6.19 -2.90 14.45
CA THR A 112 -4.91 -3.10 15.14
C THR A 112 -4.55 -4.59 15.16
N CYS A 113 -3.33 -4.92 14.72
CA CYS A 113 -2.86 -6.31 14.58
C CYS A 113 -3.74 -7.20 13.69
N SER A 114 -4.53 -6.61 12.77
CA SER A 114 -5.21 -7.37 11.73
C SER A 114 -4.21 -7.97 10.75
N ILE A 115 -4.59 -9.09 10.12
CA ILE A 115 -3.75 -9.78 9.14
C ILE A 115 -4.54 -9.91 7.83
N SER A 116 -3.94 -9.43 6.75
CA SER A 116 -4.41 -9.70 5.39
C SER A 116 -3.45 -10.67 4.70
N VAL A 117 -3.98 -11.47 3.78
CA VAL A 117 -3.22 -12.41 2.94
C VAL A 117 -3.58 -12.13 1.49
N TYR A 118 -2.54 -11.92 0.68
CA TYR A 118 -2.64 -11.71 -0.75
C TYR A 118 -1.83 -12.80 -1.44
N ASP A 119 -2.48 -13.53 -2.33
CA ASP A 119 -1.90 -14.63 -3.09
C ASP A 119 -1.69 -14.18 -4.54
N ALA A 120 -0.49 -14.40 -5.08
CA ALA A 120 -0.21 -14.17 -6.49
C ALA A 120 -0.93 -15.23 -7.32
N ASP A 121 -1.55 -14.82 -8.42
CA ASP A 121 -2.01 -15.77 -9.44
C ASP A 121 -0.80 -16.20 -10.30
N PRO A 122 -0.43 -17.49 -10.37
CA PRO A 122 0.70 -17.94 -11.19
C PRO A 122 0.53 -17.68 -12.69
N SER A 123 -0.71 -17.43 -13.15
CA SER A 123 -1.03 -17.11 -14.54
C SER A 123 -0.99 -15.60 -14.84
N GLU A 124 -1.02 -14.76 -13.81
CA GLU A 124 -0.97 -13.31 -13.93
C GLU A 124 0.22 -12.72 -13.15
N ASN A 125 1.19 -12.14 -13.85
CA ASN A 125 2.39 -11.62 -13.20
C ASN A 125 2.27 -10.11 -12.87
N GLY A 126 2.72 -9.74 -11.67
CA GLY A 126 3.00 -8.36 -11.29
C GLY A 126 2.05 -7.78 -10.24
N ILE A 127 2.24 -6.49 -9.94
CA ILE A 127 1.34 -5.72 -9.07
C ILE A 127 0.00 -5.51 -9.76
N GLY A 128 -1.10 -5.54 -8.99
CA GLY A 128 -2.46 -5.38 -9.50
C GLY A 128 -3.11 -6.67 -10.00
N LYS A 129 -2.55 -7.80 -9.59
CA LYS A 129 -2.86 -9.15 -10.07
C LYS A 129 -2.99 -10.17 -8.94
N TRP A 130 -2.95 -9.69 -7.69
CA TRP A 130 -3.00 -10.52 -6.51
C TRP A 130 -4.42 -10.63 -6.00
N ASN A 131 -4.80 -11.82 -5.55
CA ASN A 131 -6.08 -12.06 -4.92
C ASN A 131 -5.97 -11.92 -3.41
N CYS A 132 -6.84 -11.10 -2.81
CA CYS A 132 -6.92 -10.98 -1.35
C CYS A 132 -7.75 -12.15 -0.79
N SER A 133 -7.09 -13.17 -0.23
CA SER A 133 -7.76 -14.34 0.36
C SER A 133 -8.19 -14.13 1.80
N ILE A 134 -7.51 -13.24 2.53
CA ILE A 134 -7.88 -12.80 3.88
C ILE A 134 -7.78 -11.28 3.92
N ASN A 135 -8.84 -10.59 4.34
CA ASN A 135 -8.88 -9.13 4.43
C ASN A 135 -9.03 -8.69 5.89
N GLY A 136 -7.91 -8.34 6.54
CA GLY A 136 -7.85 -7.80 7.90
C GLY A 136 -8.45 -8.70 8.97
N SER A 137 -8.15 -10.00 8.94
CA SER A 137 -8.59 -10.93 9.98
C SER A 137 -8.05 -10.52 11.34
N THR A 138 -8.92 -10.53 12.34
CA THR A 138 -8.62 -10.34 13.77
C THR A 138 -9.09 -11.53 14.61
N SER A 139 -9.40 -12.67 13.98
CA SER A 139 -9.94 -13.86 14.65
C SER A 139 -8.97 -14.47 15.68
N HIS A 140 -7.67 -14.16 15.56
CA HIS A 140 -6.64 -14.53 16.53
C HIS A 140 -6.58 -13.61 17.75
N LEU A 141 -7.30 -12.48 17.75
CA LEU A 141 -7.30 -11.50 18.84
C LEU A 141 -8.49 -11.73 19.77
N ALA A 142 -8.24 -11.74 21.07
CA ALA A 142 -9.28 -11.97 22.08
C ALA A 142 -10.39 -10.90 22.09
N CYS A 143 -10.04 -9.66 21.70
CA CYS A 143 -10.96 -8.53 21.65
C CYS A 143 -11.52 -8.26 20.23
N GLY A 144 -11.21 -9.13 19.26
CA GLY A 144 -11.61 -8.93 17.87
C GLY A 144 -10.96 -7.69 17.26
N GLU A 145 -11.71 -6.98 16.42
CA GLU A 145 -11.21 -5.80 15.74
C GLU A 145 -11.31 -4.54 16.61
N GLU A 146 -10.18 -3.83 16.72
CA GLU A 146 -10.09 -2.55 17.41
C GLU A 146 -9.39 -1.52 16.52
N ARG A 147 -9.81 -0.25 16.61
CA ARG A 147 -9.16 0.90 15.94
C ARG A 147 -8.99 0.72 14.43
N HIS A 148 -9.97 0.11 13.75
CA HIS A 148 -10.02 0.16 12.29
C HIS A 148 -9.95 1.61 11.81
N TRP A 149 -9.29 1.81 10.66
CA TRP A 149 -9.04 3.12 10.10
C TRP A 149 -9.15 3.08 8.59
N SER A 150 -9.69 4.12 7.96
CA SER A 150 -9.73 4.24 6.50
C SER A 150 -9.45 5.67 6.05
N PHE A 151 -9.22 5.87 4.75
CA PHE A 151 -9.08 7.23 4.20
C PHE A 151 -10.35 8.08 4.37
N GLU A 152 -11.50 7.43 4.44
CA GLU A 152 -12.82 8.05 4.54
C GLU A 152 -13.22 8.35 6.00
N THR A 153 -12.70 7.57 6.96
CA THR A 153 -13.14 7.61 8.37
C THR A 153 -12.05 7.99 9.36
N GLY A 154 -10.79 8.04 8.93
CA GLY A 154 -9.66 8.45 9.75
C GLY A 154 -9.74 9.92 10.17
N GLU A 155 -9.21 10.25 11.34
CA GLU A 155 -8.99 11.64 11.75
C GLU A 155 -7.69 12.18 11.12
N TYR A 156 -7.78 13.30 10.40
CA TYR A 156 -6.65 13.95 9.71
C TYR A 156 -6.62 15.46 9.94
N ASP A 157 -5.55 16.09 9.45
CA ASP A 157 -5.62 17.49 9.08
C ASP A 157 -6.61 17.63 7.89
N PHE A 158 -7.67 18.41 8.09
CA PHE A 158 -8.90 18.44 7.27
C PHE A 158 -8.66 18.64 5.77
N LEU A 159 -7.54 19.30 5.40
CA LEU A 159 -7.20 19.66 4.03
C LEU A 159 -6.77 18.47 3.16
N ASP A 160 -6.16 17.44 3.75
CA ASP A 160 -5.65 16.29 2.98
C ASP A 160 -6.78 15.34 2.54
N VAL A 161 -7.85 15.25 3.33
CA VAL A 161 -9.04 14.42 3.04
C VAL A 161 -9.93 15.08 1.99
N GLN A 162 -10.13 16.40 2.09
CA GLN A 162 -11.01 17.13 1.18
C GLN A 162 -10.52 17.03 -0.28
N ALA A 163 -9.20 17.18 -0.51
CA ALA A 163 -8.58 17.03 -1.83
C ALA A 163 -8.66 15.60 -2.41
N TYR A 164 -8.86 14.59 -1.57
CA TYR A 164 -9.10 13.20 -1.98
C TYR A 164 -10.58 12.95 -2.28
N GLN A 165 -11.48 13.40 -1.40
CA GLN A 165 -12.93 13.25 -1.54
C GLN A 165 -13.46 13.96 -2.79
N GLU A 166 -13.06 15.21 -3.04
CA GLU A 166 -13.47 15.99 -4.22
C GLU A 166 -13.08 15.27 -5.53
N ARG A 167 -11.96 14.53 -5.54
CA ARG A 167 -11.52 13.77 -6.71
C ARG A 167 -12.20 12.42 -6.86
N HIS A 168 -12.48 11.70 -5.77
CA HIS A 168 -13.22 10.44 -5.84
C HIS A 168 -14.64 10.66 -6.37
N GLU A 169 -15.30 11.74 -5.94
CA GLU A 169 -16.60 12.12 -6.48
C GLU A 169 -16.53 12.49 -7.97
N SER A 170 -15.44 13.12 -8.43
CA SER A 170 -15.26 13.46 -9.85
C SER A 170 -15.07 12.25 -10.77
N HIS A 171 -14.56 11.12 -10.26
CA HIS A 171 -14.42 9.87 -11.02
C HIS A 171 -15.73 9.04 -11.09
N HIS A 172 -16.77 9.44 -10.35
CA HIS A 172 -18.14 8.90 -10.49
C HIS A 172 -19.02 9.70 -11.46
N VAL A 173 -18.50 10.78 -12.06
CA VAL A 173 -19.17 11.43 -13.19
C VAL A 173 -18.87 10.64 -14.45
N ALA A 174 -19.89 9.98 -15.00
CA ALA A 174 -19.83 9.21 -16.23
C ALA A 174 -19.07 9.97 -17.33
N ILE A 175 -18.05 9.32 -17.91
CA ILE A 175 -17.45 9.75 -19.17
C ILE A 175 -18.61 9.86 -20.18
N PRO A 176 -18.87 11.03 -20.80
CA PRO A 176 -19.87 11.11 -21.85
C PRO A 176 -19.44 10.13 -22.94
N SER A 177 -20.33 9.24 -23.34
CA SER A 177 -20.12 8.39 -24.51
C SER A 177 -19.77 9.28 -25.70
N ILE A 178 -18.52 9.20 -26.16
CA ILE A 178 -18.15 9.78 -27.44
C ILE A 178 -18.93 8.97 -28.47
N SER A 179 -19.99 9.57 -29.02
CA SER A 179 -20.66 9.03 -30.20
C SER A 179 -19.65 9.05 -31.33
N VAL A 180 -19.13 7.89 -31.68
CA VAL A 180 -18.35 7.69 -32.90
C VAL A 180 -19.32 7.97 -34.04
N SER A 181 -19.17 9.10 -34.72
CA SER A 181 -19.89 9.37 -35.96
C SER A 181 -19.49 8.30 -36.97
N GLU A 182 -20.47 7.57 -37.50
CA GLU A 182 -20.26 6.57 -38.55
C GLU A 182 -19.51 7.19 -39.73
N PRO A 183 -18.58 6.45 -40.37
CA PRO A 183 -17.92 6.93 -41.57
C PRO A 183 -18.94 7.12 -42.68
N VAL A 184 -18.94 8.31 -43.28
CA VAL A 184 -19.69 8.61 -44.51
C VAL A 184 -19.20 7.66 -45.59
N VAL A 185 -20.04 6.70 -45.95
CA VAL A 185 -19.85 5.84 -47.12
C VAL A 185 -20.27 6.66 -48.32
N ASP A 186 -19.30 7.29 -49.00
CA ASP A 186 -19.52 7.79 -50.36
C ASP A 186 -19.72 6.58 -51.29
N GLY A 187 -20.99 6.30 -51.60
CA GLY A 187 -21.38 5.33 -52.62
C GLY A 187 -21.09 5.88 -54.01
N ASN A 188 -20.27 5.14 -54.76
CA ASN A 188 -19.95 5.33 -56.17
C ASN A 188 -21.20 5.62 -57.05
N VAL A 189 -21.03 6.48 -58.06
CA VAL A 189 -20.95 6.20 -59.51
C VAL A 189 -20.99 7.52 -60.28
#